data_AF-A0A939ACN1-F1
#
_entry.id   AF-A0A939ACN1-F1
#
_cell.length_a   1.000
_cell.length_b   1.000
_cell.length_c   1.000
_cell.angle_alpha   90.00
_cell.angle_beta   90.00
_cell.angle_gamma   90.00
#
_symmetry.space_group_name_H-M   'P 1'
#
loop_
_entity.id
_entity.type
_entity.pdbx_description
1 polymer ?
#
loop_
_entity_poly.entity_id
_entity_poly.type
_entity_poly.pdbx_seq_one_letter_code
_entity_poly.pdbx_strand_id
1 'polypeptide(L)'
;MKDNRVRLAVLAAGLFAVAACSGGDGDKGQDILADGGGEVVAPCEEGKACDDGDPCTYGDTCVGGLCVSQPAPCNCTPCVDATCDGKGGCIYGPPKKGWCLVNQTCYEEGQSSPDTPCLVCSPAESPTSFVPGETGVACQDGNPCTENDYCDNGDCLAGSPPSCADGVQCTVDECDPEEGCRHDPDHASCDDKNPCTQEVCSTEAGGCTNPPDDSLICGDGNVCTTNDRCENGKCVSDPEPMACDDSNSCTDDTCHPSFGCLYVFNENACDDQATCTKDDKCHYGTCIGTEVWGSCPACDLTFDDHTVKINKLRVGDGGHPGEALNIDGDLKTCSPSGNCELGLDNSLTLAGDFIDETIAQNLTNAGNPLIFVAEFVDPNLDGKSFTLNLYYAWLADENPDCDIQSEECLYNASNLNFNPLCKPQVQFVNTKIDGDKVTAGGSGSIFPFKMSFSNGKDAEIVMYAARMEATLVKEGDKFTGLKGVFGGAVTHEQLKEMIKAIPEEYIPVDVNLILTMVDNIPLDIDLDGDGDGDGMSIALVFEALPAKLAPYYY
;
A
#
# COMPACT_ATOMS: atom_id res chain seq x y z
N MET A 1 37.02 41.35 43.66
CA MET A 1 38.22 41.70 42.87
C MET A 1 37.75 41.95 41.45
N LYS A 2 37.87 43.21 41.00
CA LYS A 2 37.95 43.76 39.62
C LYS A 2 36.95 43.23 38.57
N ASP A 3 35.92 43.99 38.21
CA ASP A 3 35.87 45.20 37.34
C ASP A 3 35.81 44.89 35.83
N ASN A 4 34.64 45.11 35.21
CA ASN A 4 34.40 45.99 34.04
C ASN A 4 33.02 45.67 33.42
N ARG A 5 31.94 46.33 33.89
CA ARG A 5 31.36 47.58 33.36
C ARG A 5 30.79 47.48 31.93
N VAL A 6 29.52 47.11 31.90
CA VAL A 6 28.50 47.48 30.91
C VAL A 6 28.52 49.01 30.70
N ARG A 7 28.63 49.46 29.45
CA ARG A 7 28.32 50.85 29.07
C ARG A 7 27.37 50.88 27.88
N LEU A 8 26.15 51.26 28.24
CA LEU A 8 25.14 51.93 27.43
C LEU A 8 25.78 53.14 26.70
N ALA A 9 25.69 53.19 25.38
CA ALA A 9 26.05 54.37 24.59
C ALA A 9 24.80 54.82 23.80
N VAL A 10 24.02 55.68 24.44
CA VAL A 10 22.94 56.46 23.81
C VAL A 10 23.56 57.69 23.17
N LEU A 11 23.19 57.90 21.91
CA LEU A 11 23.22 59.13 21.10
C LEU A 11 24.02 60.32 21.63
N ALA A 12 25.14 60.62 20.95
CA ALA A 12 25.65 61.99 20.84
C ALA A 12 26.52 62.12 19.57
N ALA A 13 25.88 62.43 18.45
CA ALA A 13 26.56 62.98 17.28
C ALA A 13 25.66 64.06 16.67
N GLY A 14 25.52 65.17 17.41
CA GLY A 14 24.88 66.40 16.93
C GLY A 14 25.90 67.52 17.01
N LEU A 15 26.87 67.55 16.10
CA LEU A 15 27.58 68.78 15.78
C LEU A 15 27.08 69.23 14.41
N PHE A 16 26.29 70.30 14.41
CA PHE A 16 25.97 71.08 13.22
C PHE A 16 27.27 71.63 12.63
N ALA A 17 27.80 70.96 11.61
CA ALA A 17 28.66 71.61 10.64
C ALA A 17 27.73 72.23 9.59
N VAL A 18 27.37 73.50 9.77
CA VAL A 18 26.86 74.30 8.67
C VAL A 18 28.07 74.62 7.79
N ALA A 19 28.39 73.71 6.87
CA ALA A 19 29.30 74.01 5.78
C ALA A 19 28.55 74.94 4.83
N ALA A 20 28.94 76.22 4.82
CA ALA A 20 28.45 77.17 3.84
C ALA A 20 28.80 76.67 2.44
N CYS A 21 27.79 76.54 1.57
CA CYS A 21 27.96 76.18 0.17
C CYS A 21 28.89 77.22 -0.49
N SER A 22 30.12 76.84 -0.86
CA SER A 22 31.14 77.76 -1.36
C SER A 22 31.00 77.95 -2.86
N GLY A 23 30.35 79.04 -3.27
CA GLY A 23 30.34 79.53 -4.65
C GLY A 23 31.50 80.47 -4.92
N GLY A 24 32.28 80.18 -5.96
CA GLY A 24 33.47 80.92 -6.37
C GLY A 24 33.20 82.28 -7.01
N ASP A 25 34.26 83.08 -7.02
CA ASP A 25 34.40 84.44 -7.55
C ASP A 25 33.77 84.69 -8.92
N GLY A 26 33.13 85.86 -9.03
CA GLY A 26 33.07 86.63 -10.27
C GLY A 26 31.71 87.24 -10.58
N ASP A 27 31.51 88.51 -10.26
CA ASP A 27 31.58 89.51 -11.33
C ASP A 27 31.83 90.93 -10.78
N LYS A 28 32.71 91.66 -11.47
CA LYS A 28 32.91 93.10 -11.31
C LYS A 28 32.21 93.74 -12.50
N GLY A 29 31.06 94.37 -12.30
CA GLY A 29 30.41 95.23 -13.29
C GLY A 29 29.63 96.33 -12.57
N GLN A 30 30.19 97.54 -12.43
CA GLN A 30 30.13 98.62 -13.40
C GLN A 30 28.71 99.20 -13.56
N ASP A 31 28.45 100.28 -12.82
CA ASP A 31 27.42 101.25 -13.21
C ASP A 31 27.87 101.93 -14.52
N ILE A 32 27.17 101.61 -15.60
CA ILE A 32 27.16 102.39 -16.84
C ILE A 32 26.06 103.44 -16.70
N LEU A 33 26.47 104.70 -16.73
CA LEU A 33 25.61 105.87 -16.81
C LEU A 33 24.81 105.89 -18.13
N ALA A 34 23.50 106.18 -18.02
CA ALA A 34 22.74 107.20 -18.78
C ALA A 34 21.36 106.70 -19.22
N ASP A 35 20.28 107.33 -18.75
CA ASP A 35 19.58 108.34 -19.55
C ASP A 35 18.72 109.25 -18.64
N GLY A 36 18.45 110.46 -19.11
CA GLY A 36 18.11 111.63 -18.31
C GLY A 36 16.86 111.56 -17.43
N GLY A 37 16.99 112.15 -16.24
CA GLY A 37 15.91 112.37 -15.30
C GLY A 37 16.45 112.28 -13.88
N GLY A 38 16.98 113.39 -13.36
CA GLY A 38 17.48 113.45 -11.99
C GLY A 38 16.36 113.23 -10.98
N GLU A 39 16.14 111.98 -10.62
CA GLU A 39 15.44 111.56 -9.41
C GLU A 39 16.37 110.59 -8.69
N VAL A 40 16.77 110.97 -7.48
CA VAL A 40 17.54 110.11 -6.58
C VAL A 40 16.58 108.98 -6.19
N VAL A 41 16.80 107.75 -6.67
CA VAL A 41 16.10 106.57 -6.15
C VAL A 41 16.32 106.58 -4.65
N ALA A 42 15.22 106.70 -3.90
CA ALA A 42 15.30 106.81 -2.45
C ALA A 42 16.03 105.57 -1.92
N PRO A 43 17.07 105.73 -1.07
CA PRO A 43 17.63 104.59 -0.36
C PRO A 43 16.49 103.89 0.37
N CYS A 44 16.43 102.55 0.28
CA CYS A 44 15.43 101.78 1.01
C CYS A 44 15.46 102.12 2.51
N GLU A 45 14.34 101.97 3.22
CA GLU A 45 14.29 102.34 4.64
C GLU A 45 15.04 101.32 5.51
N GLU A 46 16.03 101.83 6.25
CA GLU A 46 16.90 101.04 7.12
C GLU A 46 16.11 100.04 8.00
N GLY A 47 16.45 98.76 7.89
CA GLY A 47 15.85 97.67 8.67
C GLY A 47 14.46 97.19 8.19
N LYS A 48 13.94 97.70 7.06
CA LYS A 48 12.72 97.16 6.44
C LYS A 48 13.06 96.09 5.41
N ALA A 49 12.09 95.17 5.22
CA ALA A 49 12.14 94.23 4.12
C ALA A 49 12.16 95.01 2.80
N CYS A 50 13.04 94.61 1.91
CA CYS A 50 13.15 95.11 0.55
C CYS A 50 13.18 93.89 -0.38
N ASP A 51 13.25 94.11 -1.70
CA ASP A 51 13.37 93.03 -2.68
C ASP A 51 14.42 93.50 -3.68
N ASP A 52 15.49 92.73 -3.82
CA ASP A 52 16.60 93.04 -4.73
C ASP A 52 16.34 92.54 -6.17
N GLY A 53 15.21 91.86 -6.39
CA GLY A 53 14.82 91.30 -7.68
C GLY A 53 15.56 90.00 -8.04
N ASP A 54 16.40 89.45 -7.14
CA ASP A 54 17.07 88.18 -7.32
C ASP A 54 16.21 87.04 -6.72
N PRO A 55 15.63 86.16 -7.56
CA PRO A 55 14.82 85.03 -7.07
C PRO A 55 15.63 83.97 -6.29
N CYS A 56 16.96 84.11 -6.21
CA CYS A 56 17.88 83.24 -5.49
C CYS A 56 18.35 83.78 -4.14
N THR A 57 17.67 84.80 -3.62
CA THR A 57 17.94 85.38 -2.31
C THR A 57 16.68 85.35 -1.44
N TYR A 58 16.85 85.41 -0.12
CA TYR A 58 15.74 85.43 0.84
C TYR A 58 16.09 86.27 2.07
N GLY A 59 15.05 86.78 2.74
CA GLY A 59 15.21 87.53 4.00
C GLY A 59 15.78 88.94 3.81
N ASP A 60 15.62 89.50 2.62
CA ASP A 60 16.24 90.75 2.21
C ASP A 60 15.86 91.91 3.12
N THR A 61 16.88 92.59 3.64
CA THR A 61 16.73 93.68 4.59
C THR A 61 17.57 94.86 4.15
N CYS A 62 16.98 96.06 4.20
CA CYS A 62 17.69 97.26 3.79
C CYS A 62 18.74 97.68 4.83
N VAL A 63 19.99 97.83 4.39
CA VAL A 63 21.10 98.31 5.22
C VAL A 63 21.92 99.34 4.46
N GLY A 64 22.10 100.53 5.04
CA GLY A 64 22.83 101.64 4.42
C GLY A 64 22.21 102.14 3.12
N GLY A 65 20.90 101.97 2.95
CA GLY A 65 20.17 102.34 1.73
C GLY A 65 20.26 101.37 0.56
N LEU A 66 20.93 100.21 0.74
CA LEU A 66 21.01 99.12 -0.22
C LEU A 66 20.25 97.90 0.31
N CYS A 67 19.57 97.18 -0.57
CA CYS A 67 18.90 95.94 -0.20
C CYS A 67 19.94 94.83 -0.07
N VAL A 68 20.10 94.26 1.12
CA VAL A 68 21.11 93.23 1.39
C VAL A 68 20.38 91.93 1.74
N SER A 69 20.75 90.86 1.04
CA SER A 69 20.01 89.62 1.04
C SER A 69 20.87 88.41 1.43
N GLN A 70 20.22 87.32 1.86
CA GLN A 70 20.89 86.04 2.14
C GLN A 70 20.66 85.09 0.95
N PRO A 71 21.64 84.27 0.54
CA PRO A 71 21.44 83.33 -0.56
C PRO A 71 20.37 82.28 -0.20
N ALA A 72 19.35 82.07 -1.03
CA ALA A 72 18.30 81.06 -0.85
C ALA A 72 18.91 79.70 -0.47
N PRO A 73 18.43 79.03 0.60
CA PRO A 73 19.08 77.81 1.06
C PRO A 73 18.62 76.66 0.19
N CYS A 74 19.35 76.37 -0.87
CA CYS A 74 19.34 75.04 -1.43
C CYS A 74 19.88 74.08 -0.37
N ASN A 75 19.10 73.03 -0.05
CA ASN A 75 19.44 72.14 1.06
C ASN A 75 20.69 71.33 0.67
N CYS A 76 21.87 71.76 1.15
CA CYS A 76 23.15 71.09 0.88
C CYS A 76 23.17 69.78 1.70
N THR A 77 23.23 68.62 1.02
CA THR A 77 23.42 67.32 1.70
C THR A 77 24.91 67.04 1.87
N PRO A 78 25.33 66.08 2.72
CA PRO A 78 26.75 65.79 2.93
C PRO A 78 27.51 65.45 1.64
N CYS A 79 26.82 64.91 0.63
CA CYS A 79 27.42 64.42 -0.60
C CYS A 79 27.33 65.37 -1.80
N VAL A 80 26.47 66.39 -1.83
CA VAL A 80 26.41 67.35 -2.96
C VAL A 80 26.41 68.80 -2.48
N ASP A 81 27.11 69.64 -3.24
CA ASP A 81 26.93 71.08 -3.13
C ASP A 81 25.71 71.48 -3.96
N ALA A 82 24.94 72.47 -3.50
CA ALA A 82 23.77 72.97 -4.21
C ALA A 82 23.86 74.49 -4.37
N THR A 83 23.61 74.97 -5.58
CA THR A 83 23.59 76.39 -5.93
C THR A 83 22.25 76.76 -6.56
N CYS A 84 21.82 78.01 -6.46
CA CYS A 84 20.56 78.44 -7.07
C CYS A 84 20.70 78.65 -8.59
N ASP A 85 19.66 78.36 -9.37
CA ASP A 85 19.67 78.38 -10.83
C ASP A 85 19.43 79.76 -11.48
N GLY A 86 19.37 80.82 -10.67
CA GLY A 86 19.04 82.18 -11.09
C GLY A 86 17.54 82.42 -11.31
N LYS A 87 16.67 81.43 -11.05
CA LYS A 87 15.20 81.51 -11.18
C LYS A 87 14.46 81.03 -9.92
N GLY A 88 15.18 80.79 -8.82
CA GLY A 88 14.64 80.27 -7.57
C GLY A 88 14.58 78.74 -7.48
N GLY A 89 15.12 78.01 -8.46
CA GLY A 89 15.34 76.55 -8.41
C GLY A 89 16.74 76.19 -7.93
N CYS A 90 16.97 74.93 -7.56
CA CYS A 90 18.27 74.44 -7.10
C CYS A 90 18.98 73.60 -8.17
N ILE A 91 20.24 73.93 -8.44
CA ILE A 91 21.21 73.14 -9.20
C ILE A 91 22.05 72.36 -8.20
N TYR A 92 21.97 71.03 -8.26
CA TYR A 92 22.86 70.16 -7.49
C TYR A 92 24.13 69.90 -8.29
N GLY A 93 25.27 70.18 -7.66
CA GLY A 93 26.59 69.85 -8.18
C GLY A 93 26.85 68.34 -8.18
N PRO A 94 27.93 67.89 -8.83
CA PRO A 94 28.32 66.48 -8.81
C PRO A 94 28.60 66.01 -7.37
N PRO A 95 28.39 64.72 -7.08
CA PRO A 95 28.75 64.13 -5.79
C PRO A 95 30.22 64.39 -5.41
N LYS A 96 30.42 64.76 -4.14
CA LYS A 96 31.74 64.97 -3.52
C LYS A 96 32.54 63.66 -3.56
N LYS A 97 33.86 63.77 -3.60
CA LYS A 97 34.76 62.61 -3.56
C LYS A 97 34.46 61.74 -2.33
N GLY A 98 34.32 60.44 -2.55
CA GLY A 98 33.99 59.46 -1.50
C GLY A 98 32.49 59.31 -1.22
N TRP A 99 31.62 59.90 -2.05
CA TRP A 99 30.17 59.84 -1.89
C TRP A 99 29.42 59.56 -3.20
N CYS A 100 28.32 58.82 -3.10
CA CYS A 100 27.33 58.67 -4.17
C CYS A 100 26.04 59.40 -3.78
N LEU A 101 25.34 59.94 -4.79
CA LEU A 101 23.98 60.46 -4.65
C LEU A 101 23.02 59.56 -5.42
N VAL A 102 22.37 58.62 -4.74
CA VAL A 102 21.41 57.68 -5.34
C VAL A 102 20.01 58.06 -4.88
N ASN A 103 19.10 58.36 -5.83
CA ASN A 103 17.72 58.77 -5.53
C ASN A 103 17.61 59.90 -4.48
N GLN A 104 18.49 60.90 -4.56
CA GLN A 104 18.61 62.04 -3.62
C GLN A 104 19.09 61.69 -2.20
N THR A 105 19.49 60.45 -1.95
CA THR A 105 20.10 60.02 -0.69
C THR A 105 21.62 59.87 -0.85
N CYS A 106 22.36 60.32 0.17
CA CYS A 106 23.81 60.23 0.19
C CYS A 106 24.26 58.89 0.78
N TYR A 107 25.20 58.24 0.09
CA TYR A 107 25.86 57.02 0.55
C TYR A 107 27.37 57.23 0.56
N GLU A 108 28.05 56.79 1.62
CA GLU A 108 29.51 56.79 1.70
C GLU A 108 30.10 55.70 0.79
N GLU A 109 31.30 55.92 0.26
CA GLU A 109 32.02 54.92 -0.54
C GLU A 109 32.11 53.58 0.20
N GLY A 110 31.69 52.50 -0.46
CA GLY A 110 31.61 51.14 0.10
C GLY A 110 30.32 50.82 0.86
N GLN A 111 29.42 51.79 1.07
CA GLN A 111 28.13 51.53 1.72
C GLN A 111 27.19 50.75 0.78
N SER A 112 26.56 49.69 1.29
CA SER A 112 25.61 48.86 0.54
C SER A 112 24.25 49.53 0.37
N SER A 113 23.55 49.15 -0.70
CA SER A 113 22.17 49.53 -0.95
C SER A 113 21.24 48.88 0.08
N PRO A 114 20.29 49.64 0.67
CA PRO A 114 19.31 49.11 1.61
C PRO A 114 18.37 48.05 1.01
N ASP A 115 18.10 48.13 -0.29
CA ASP A 115 17.14 47.25 -0.98
C ASP A 115 17.82 46.03 -1.62
N THR A 116 19.11 46.14 -1.93
CA THR A 116 19.88 45.13 -2.67
C THR A 116 21.31 45.07 -2.11
N PRO A 117 21.57 44.24 -1.08
CA PRO A 117 22.80 44.31 -0.27
C PRO A 117 24.12 44.12 -1.06
N CYS A 118 24.05 43.57 -2.27
CA CYS A 118 25.20 43.33 -3.15
C CYS A 118 25.54 44.49 -4.09
N LEU A 119 24.76 45.57 -4.06
CA LEU A 119 25.10 46.82 -4.73
C LEU A 119 25.71 47.79 -3.73
N VAL A 120 26.83 48.43 -4.10
CA VAL A 120 27.60 49.34 -3.23
C VAL A 120 27.82 50.70 -3.88
N CYS A 121 28.04 51.71 -3.06
CA CYS A 121 28.43 53.03 -3.54
C CYS A 121 29.90 53.01 -3.98
N SER A 122 30.13 53.19 -5.29
CA SER A 122 31.46 53.40 -5.87
C SER A 122 31.49 54.70 -6.68
N PRO A 123 31.87 55.84 -6.07
CA PRO A 123 31.85 57.14 -6.74
C PRO A 123 32.77 57.23 -7.96
N ALA A 124 33.80 56.37 -8.02
CA ALA A 124 34.75 56.29 -9.13
C ALA A 124 34.15 55.61 -10.37
N GLU A 125 33.20 54.69 -10.18
CA GLU A 125 32.53 53.98 -11.27
C GLU A 125 31.20 54.63 -11.65
N SER A 126 30.36 54.93 -10.65
CA SER A 126 29.10 55.65 -10.85
C SER A 126 28.77 56.51 -9.62
N PRO A 127 28.81 57.85 -9.75
CA PRO A 127 28.50 58.75 -8.64
C PRO A 127 27.00 58.86 -8.34
N THR A 128 26.13 58.41 -9.25
CA THR A 128 24.67 58.59 -9.14
C THR A 128 23.86 57.30 -9.10
N SER A 129 24.52 56.14 -9.09
CA SER A 129 23.88 54.83 -8.94
C SER A 129 24.76 53.91 -8.10
N PHE A 130 24.16 52.88 -7.51
CA PHE A 130 24.96 51.78 -6.99
C PHE A 130 25.56 50.97 -8.14
N VAL A 131 26.67 50.29 -7.87
CA VAL A 131 27.33 49.35 -8.78
C VAL A 131 27.49 48.00 -8.09
N PRO A 132 27.72 46.90 -8.83
CA PRO A 132 28.08 45.62 -8.24
C PRO A 132 29.24 45.72 -7.25
N GLY A 133 29.05 45.20 -6.04
CA GLY A 133 30.11 45.08 -5.02
C GLY A 133 31.07 43.92 -5.28
N GLU A 134 31.93 43.65 -4.31
CA GLU A 134 32.88 42.54 -4.38
C GLU A 134 32.16 41.18 -4.40
N THR A 135 32.52 40.31 -5.35
CA THR A 135 32.03 38.92 -5.41
C THR A 135 32.48 38.14 -4.18
N GLY A 136 31.59 37.33 -3.60
CA GLY A 136 31.86 36.47 -2.45
C GLY A 136 31.63 37.14 -1.09
N VAL A 137 31.21 38.42 -1.06
CA VAL A 137 30.78 39.09 0.17
C VAL A 137 29.46 38.50 0.65
N ALA A 138 29.34 38.25 1.95
CA ALA A 138 28.13 37.71 2.55
C ALA A 138 26.95 38.68 2.39
N CYS A 139 25.80 38.15 1.99
CA CYS A 139 24.54 38.88 1.87
C CYS A 139 23.38 38.05 2.45
N GLN A 140 22.16 38.53 2.29
CA GLN A 140 20.93 37.82 2.63
C GLN A 140 19.97 37.98 1.47
N ASP A 141 19.54 36.88 0.85
CA ASP A 141 18.61 36.89 -0.29
C ASP A 141 17.13 36.98 0.14
N GLY A 142 16.89 36.89 1.46
CA GLY A 142 15.56 36.95 2.08
C GLY A 142 14.85 35.61 2.17
N ASN A 143 15.47 34.53 1.68
CA ASN A 143 14.96 33.17 1.81
C ASN A 143 15.55 32.50 3.07
N PRO A 144 14.72 32.08 4.04
CA PRO A 144 15.20 31.38 5.24
C PRO A 144 15.78 29.99 4.93
N CYS A 145 15.58 29.46 3.72
CA CYS A 145 16.08 28.16 3.26
C CYS A 145 17.43 28.20 2.56
N THR A 146 18.18 29.29 2.73
CA THR A 146 19.51 29.45 2.19
C THR A 146 20.44 30.02 3.26
N GLU A 147 21.60 29.38 3.43
CA GLU A 147 22.63 29.83 4.34
C GLU A 147 23.91 30.15 3.58
N ASN A 148 24.63 31.16 4.05
CA ASN A 148 25.88 31.62 3.43
C ASN A 148 25.66 32.17 2.02
N ASP A 149 24.60 32.97 1.82
CA ASP A 149 24.37 33.71 0.59
C ASP A 149 25.54 34.65 0.31
N TYR A 150 25.83 34.84 -0.98
CA TYR A 150 26.97 35.60 -1.41
C TYR A 150 26.66 36.47 -2.61
N CYS A 151 27.33 37.61 -2.67
CA CYS A 151 27.21 38.51 -3.79
C CYS A 151 27.95 37.96 -5.01
N ASP A 152 27.31 37.99 -6.17
CA ASP A 152 27.98 37.87 -7.46
C ASP A 152 27.37 38.83 -8.47
N ASN A 153 28.21 39.65 -9.11
CA ASN A 153 27.79 40.64 -10.11
C ASN A 153 26.64 41.57 -9.68
N GLY A 154 26.50 41.83 -8.37
CA GLY A 154 25.49 42.74 -7.82
C GLY A 154 24.19 42.06 -7.37
N ASP A 155 24.05 40.76 -7.65
CA ASP A 155 22.95 39.93 -7.16
C ASP A 155 23.39 39.17 -5.91
N CYS A 156 22.46 39.02 -4.95
CA CYS A 156 22.66 38.12 -3.82
C CYS A 156 22.20 36.73 -4.23
N LEU A 157 23.16 35.81 -4.38
CA LEU A 157 22.87 34.44 -4.78
C LEU A 157 22.70 33.56 -3.54
N ALA A 158 21.67 32.73 -3.59
CA ALA A 158 21.37 31.68 -2.62
C ALA A 158 22.59 30.82 -2.31
N GLY A 159 22.88 30.66 -1.03
CA GLY A 159 23.89 29.75 -0.53
C GLY A 159 23.41 28.30 -0.50
N SER A 160 23.94 27.52 0.46
CA SER A 160 23.56 26.11 0.63
C SER A 160 22.27 26.01 1.45
N PRO A 161 21.42 24.98 1.22
CA PRO A 161 20.24 24.79 2.05
C PRO A 161 20.64 24.47 3.51
N PRO A 162 19.91 24.98 4.51
CA PRO A 162 20.12 24.62 5.91
C PRO A 162 19.74 23.15 6.13
N SER A 163 20.26 22.57 7.21
CA SER A 163 19.76 21.28 7.69
C SER A 163 18.50 21.51 8.53
N CYS A 164 17.36 21.09 8.01
CA CYS A 164 16.10 21.09 8.75
C CYS A 164 15.86 19.78 9.53
N ALA A 165 16.91 19.02 9.86
CA ALA A 165 16.73 17.79 10.61
C ALA A 165 16.44 18.10 12.08
N ASP A 166 15.26 17.74 12.61
CA ASP A 166 14.94 17.90 14.03
C ASP A 166 15.41 16.71 14.89
N GLY A 167 15.80 15.60 14.23
CA GLY A 167 16.25 14.37 14.87
C GLY A 167 15.12 13.45 15.33
N VAL A 168 13.87 13.77 14.97
CA VAL A 168 12.70 12.92 15.17
C VAL A 168 12.50 12.07 13.93
N GLN A 169 12.51 10.74 14.06
CA GLN A 169 12.55 9.87 12.88
C GLN A 169 11.24 9.79 12.09
N CYS A 170 10.13 10.23 12.68
CA CYS A 170 8.79 10.16 12.10
C CYS A 170 8.28 11.52 11.62
N THR A 171 9.13 12.54 11.58
CA THR A 171 8.79 13.84 10.98
C THR A 171 9.28 13.89 9.54
N VAL A 172 8.51 14.60 8.71
CA VAL A 172 8.98 15.04 7.40
C VAL A 172 9.59 16.41 7.58
N ASP A 173 10.91 16.43 7.52
CA ASP A 173 11.73 17.62 7.67
C ASP A 173 11.92 18.31 6.32
N GLU A 174 11.34 19.50 6.17
CA GLU A 174 11.51 20.28 4.96
C GLU A 174 11.68 21.77 5.24
N CYS A 175 12.23 22.48 4.26
CA CYS A 175 12.40 23.92 4.36
C CYS A 175 11.36 24.63 3.50
N ASP A 176 10.48 25.39 4.15
CA ASP A 176 9.52 26.26 3.52
C ASP A 176 10.17 27.63 3.19
N PRO A 177 10.15 28.09 1.92
CA PRO A 177 10.78 29.35 1.52
C PRO A 177 10.19 30.62 2.17
N GLU A 178 9.04 30.55 2.84
CA GLU A 178 8.44 31.66 3.58
C GLU A 178 8.59 31.49 5.09
N GLU A 179 8.41 30.27 5.61
CA GLU A 179 8.36 29.98 7.05
C GLU A 179 9.67 29.40 7.63
N GLY A 180 10.59 28.95 6.78
CA GLY A 180 11.84 28.28 7.17
C GLY A 180 11.67 26.78 7.43
N CYS A 181 12.51 26.20 8.29
CA CYS A 181 12.43 24.77 8.59
C CYS A 181 11.10 24.39 9.27
N ARG A 182 10.42 23.39 8.71
CA ARG A 182 9.22 22.76 9.26
C ARG A 182 9.40 21.25 9.41
N HIS A 183 8.72 20.70 10.41
CA HIS A 183 8.83 19.29 10.81
C HIS A 183 7.41 18.73 10.99
N ASP A 184 6.86 18.16 9.93
CA ASP A 184 5.47 17.69 9.91
C ASP A 184 5.39 16.24 10.40
N PRO A 185 4.59 15.92 11.43
CA PRO A 185 4.48 14.55 11.93
C PRO A 185 3.86 13.60 10.91
N ASP A 186 4.62 12.61 10.45
CA ASP A 186 4.14 11.49 9.66
C ASP A 186 3.83 10.30 10.58
N HIS A 187 2.54 10.15 10.87
CA HIS A 187 2.05 9.09 11.75
C HIS A 187 2.19 7.71 11.09
N ALA A 188 2.13 7.64 9.76
CA ALA A 188 2.18 6.37 9.04
C ALA A 188 3.57 5.73 9.08
N SER A 189 4.64 6.51 9.28
CA SER A 189 5.99 5.95 9.46
C SER A 189 6.19 5.23 10.80
N CYS A 190 5.23 5.32 11.72
CA CYS A 190 5.31 4.68 13.04
C CYS A 190 4.75 3.25 13.10
N ASP A 191 4.15 2.75 12.00
CA ASP A 191 3.49 1.45 11.91
C ASP A 191 4.31 0.29 12.51
N ASP A 192 3.88 -0.19 13.69
CA ASP A 192 4.46 -1.34 14.38
C ASP A 192 3.79 -2.68 14.07
N LYS A 193 2.85 -2.70 13.11
CA LYS A 193 2.06 -3.87 12.72
C LYS A 193 1.15 -4.43 13.79
N ASN A 194 0.92 -3.71 14.89
CA ASN A 194 -0.04 -4.11 15.90
C ASN A 194 -1.39 -3.43 15.65
N PRO A 195 -2.45 -4.20 15.30
CA PRO A 195 -3.77 -3.62 15.03
C PRO A 195 -4.45 -3.02 16.27
N CYS A 196 -3.87 -3.21 17.46
CA CYS A 196 -4.40 -2.70 18.74
C CYS A 196 -3.70 -1.47 19.28
N THR A 197 -2.85 -0.84 18.47
CA THR A 197 -2.20 0.43 18.79
C THR A 197 -2.54 1.48 17.75
N GLN A 198 -2.46 2.74 18.14
CA GLN A 198 -2.50 3.84 17.19
C GLN A 198 -1.07 4.20 16.79
N GLU A 199 -0.86 4.48 15.51
CA GLU A 199 0.44 4.97 15.05
C GLU A 199 0.51 6.48 15.27
N VAL A 200 1.32 6.92 16.23
CA VAL A 200 1.42 8.35 16.58
C VAL A 200 2.86 8.82 16.51
N CYS A 201 3.14 9.73 15.58
CA CYS A 201 4.37 10.49 15.62
C CYS A 201 4.24 11.66 16.60
N SER A 202 4.95 11.57 17.73
CA SER A 202 4.93 12.59 18.78
C SER A 202 6.24 13.35 18.83
N THR A 203 6.21 14.61 18.40
CA THR A 203 7.35 15.53 18.53
C THR A 203 7.68 15.83 19.99
N GLU A 204 6.68 15.79 20.89
CA GLU A 204 6.89 15.93 22.34
C GLU A 204 7.62 14.72 22.95
N ALA A 205 7.31 13.51 22.48
CA ALA A 205 7.99 12.29 22.91
C ALA A 205 9.33 12.06 22.17
N GLY A 206 9.59 12.85 21.13
CA GLY A 206 10.79 12.75 20.30
C GLY A 206 10.79 11.57 19.32
N GLY A 207 9.61 11.06 18.92
CA GLY A 207 9.51 9.93 18.00
C GLY A 207 8.15 9.23 18.01
N CYS A 208 8.16 8.02 17.46
CA CYS A 208 6.98 7.16 17.41
C CYS A 208 6.53 6.73 18.79
N THR A 209 5.22 6.80 19.00
CA THR A 209 4.52 6.28 20.16
C THR A 209 3.32 5.48 19.67
N ASN A 210 3.12 4.29 20.24
CA ASN A 210 2.05 3.39 19.82
C ASN A 210 1.08 3.15 20.99
N PRO A 211 0.27 4.17 21.36
CA PRO A 211 -0.64 4.02 22.48
C PRO A 211 -1.69 2.93 22.20
N PRO A 212 -2.01 2.09 23.19
CA PRO A 212 -3.13 1.15 23.11
C PRO A 212 -4.45 1.81 22.75
N ASP A 213 -5.24 1.17 21.89
CA ASP A 213 -6.61 1.56 21.59
C ASP A 213 -7.54 0.34 21.52
N ASP A 214 -8.30 0.15 22.61
CA ASP A 214 -9.25 -0.94 22.76
C ASP A 214 -10.52 -0.77 21.90
N SER A 215 -10.67 0.35 21.18
CA SER A 215 -11.79 0.56 20.24
C SER A 215 -11.50 0.03 18.84
N LEU A 216 -10.26 -0.39 18.56
CA LEU A 216 -9.86 -1.00 17.31
C LEU A 216 -10.33 -2.46 17.22
N ILE A 217 -10.51 -2.92 15.98
CA ILE A 217 -10.81 -4.33 15.67
C ILE A 217 -9.50 -5.00 15.30
N CYS A 218 -9.26 -6.18 15.83
CA CYS A 218 -8.13 -7.02 15.48
C CYS A 218 -8.59 -8.42 15.12
N GLY A 219 -7.72 -9.16 14.45
CA GLY A 219 -7.80 -10.62 14.37
C GLY A 219 -6.54 -11.20 14.99
N ASP A 220 -6.66 -12.24 15.82
CA ASP A 220 -5.50 -12.92 16.41
C ASP A 220 -4.85 -13.93 15.44
N GLY A 221 -5.44 -14.09 14.25
CA GLY A 221 -5.00 -15.01 13.21
C GLY A 221 -5.39 -16.47 13.47
N ASN A 222 -6.13 -16.73 14.56
CA ASN A 222 -6.64 -18.04 14.91
C ASN A 222 -8.14 -18.09 14.56
N VAL A 223 -8.50 -18.84 13.52
CA VAL A 223 -9.91 -18.96 13.11
C VAL A 223 -10.76 -19.72 14.14
N CYS A 224 -10.14 -20.41 15.10
CA CYS A 224 -10.83 -21.11 16.17
C CYS A 224 -11.24 -20.22 17.32
N THR A 225 -10.63 -19.05 17.48
CA THR A 225 -11.01 -18.14 18.54
C THR A 225 -12.18 -17.29 18.07
N THR A 226 -12.92 -16.76 19.04
CA THR A 226 -14.06 -15.88 18.76
C THR A 226 -13.93 -14.61 19.58
N ASN A 227 -14.58 -13.54 19.10
CA ASN A 227 -14.62 -12.23 19.76
C ASN A 227 -13.24 -11.61 19.96
N ASP A 228 -12.39 -11.68 18.93
CA ASP A 228 -11.13 -10.96 18.84
C ASP A 228 -11.37 -9.46 19.08
N ARG A 229 -10.63 -8.92 20.03
CA ARG A 229 -10.74 -7.53 20.46
C ARG A 229 -9.41 -7.02 20.98
N CYS A 230 -9.23 -5.72 20.89
CA CYS A 230 -8.09 -5.08 21.49
C CYS A 230 -8.31 -4.91 23.00
N GLU A 231 -7.35 -5.37 23.79
CA GLU A 231 -7.29 -5.15 25.23
C GLU A 231 -5.86 -4.80 25.65
N ASN A 232 -5.66 -3.57 26.11
CA ASN A 232 -4.36 -3.04 26.56
C ASN A 232 -3.25 -3.19 25.50
N GLY A 233 -3.59 -2.91 24.23
CA GLY A 233 -2.62 -2.89 23.14
C GLY A 233 -2.24 -4.27 22.63
N LYS A 234 -3.06 -5.29 22.93
CA LYS A 234 -2.91 -6.64 22.42
C LYS A 234 -4.22 -7.11 21.85
N CYS A 235 -4.15 -7.86 20.75
CA CYS A 235 -5.30 -8.62 20.31
C CYS A 235 -5.51 -9.79 21.26
N VAL A 236 -6.68 -9.85 21.88
CA VAL A 236 -7.10 -10.94 22.75
C VAL A 236 -8.40 -11.52 22.20
N SER A 237 -8.62 -12.78 22.49
CA SER A 237 -9.83 -13.50 22.09
C SER A 237 -10.42 -14.25 23.28
N ASP A 238 -11.61 -14.81 23.12
CA ASP A 238 -12.23 -15.59 24.18
C ASP A 238 -11.47 -16.91 24.42
N PRO A 239 -11.35 -17.36 25.68
CA PRO A 239 -10.48 -18.48 26.06
C PRO A 239 -10.96 -19.85 25.60
N GLU A 240 -12.22 -19.96 25.14
CA GLU A 240 -12.76 -21.21 24.61
C GLU A 240 -12.73 -21.17 23.08
N PRO A 241 -11.97 -22.06 22.42
CA PRO A 241 -12.04 -22.20 20.98
C PRO A 241 -13.45 -22.63 20.57
N MET A 242 -13.84 -22.32 19.34
CA MET A 242 -15.12 -22.75 18.79
C MET A 242 -15.29 -24.27 18.96
N ALA A 243 -16.50 -24.69 19.31
CA ALA A 243 -16.81 -26.10 19.38
C ALA A 243 -16.88 -26.67 17.97
N CYS A 244 -15.98 -27.60 17.67
CA CYS A 244 -15.92 -28.31 16.41
C CYS A 244 -16.64 -29.66 16.43
N ASP A 245 -17.60 -29.88 17.34
CA ASP A 245 -18.31 -31.16 17.38
C ASP A 245 -19.16 -31.37 16.11
N ASP A 246 -18.75 -32.29 15.24
CA ASP A 246 -19.50 -32.66 14.02
C ASP A 246 -20.52 -33.78 14.28
N SER A 247 -20.60 -34.25 15.53
CA SER A 247 -21.42 -35.36 16.01
C SER A 247 -21.10 -36.71 15.37
N ASN A 248 -19.92 -36.87 14.76
CA ASN A 248 -19.44 -38.11 14.19
C ASN A 248 -18.46 -38.80 15.16
N SER A 249 -18.84 -39.95 15.71
CA SER A 249 -17.96 -40.70 16.61
C SER A 249 -16.67 -41.20 15.96
N CYS A 250 -16.62 -41.18 14.62
CA CYS A 250 -15.49 -41.65 13.84
C CYS A 250 -14.49 -40.58 13.45
N THR A 251 -14.66 -39.39 14.01
CA THR A 251 -13.71 -38.29 13.92
C THR A 251 -13.28 -37.87 15.31
N ASP A 252 -12.01 -37.49 15.42
CA ASP A 252 -11.48 -36.74 16.54
C ASP A 252 -11.53 -35.27 16.14
N ASP A 253 -12.46 -34.54 16.75
CA ASP A 253 -12.74 -33.16 16.38
C ASP A 253 -11.75 -32.22 17.04
N THR A 254 -10.96 -31.54 16.21
CA THR A 254 -9.97 -30.57 16.66
C THR A 254 -10.25 -29.24 15.98
N CYS A 255 -9.97 -28.15 16.70
CA CYS A 255 -9.97 -26.84 16.08
C CYS A 255 -8.53 -26.40 15.85
N HIS A 256 -8.17 -26.28 14.58
CA HIS A 256 -6.87 -25.86 14.11
C HIS A 256 -6.79 -24.33 13.94
N PRO A 257 -5.74 -23.63 14.41
CA PRO A 257 -5.65 -22.17 14.31
C PRO A 257 -5.82 -21.56 12.91
N SER A 258 -5.24 -22.17 11.87
CA SER A 258 -5.39 -21.72 10.47
C SER A 258 -6.63 -22.29 9.75
N PHE A 259 -6.92 -23.59 9.91
CA PHE A 259 -7.99 -24.28 9.18
C PHE A 259 -9.34 -24.24 9.91
N GLY A 260 -9.40 -24.05 11.21
CA GLY A 260 -10.65 -24.16 11.98
C GLY A 260 -10.98 -25.61 12.24
N CYS A 261 -12.25 -26.00 12.15
CA CYS A 261 -12.63 -27.36 12.50
C CYS A 261 -12.03 -28.39 11.54
N LEU A 262 -11.28 -29.32 12.09
CA LEU A 262 -10.74 -30.51 11.44
C LEU A 262 -11.36 -31.75 12.08
N TYR A 263 -11.61 -32.77 11.26
CA TYR A 263 -12.29 -34.00 11.66
C TYR A 263 -11.42 -35.20 11.30
N VAL A 264 -10.44 -35.51 12.16
CA VAL A 264 -9.43 -36.54 11.87
C VAL A 264 -10.02 -37.92 12.12
N PHE A 265 -9.89 -38.84 11.17
CA PHE A 265 -10.45 -40.18 11.32
C PHE A 265 -9.79 -40.96 12.46
N ASN A 266 -10.63 -41.53 13.31
CA ASN A 266 -10.20 -42.51 14.30
C ASN A 266 -10.63 -43.93 13.88
N GLU A 267 -10.07 -44.94 14.54
CA GLU A 267 -10.43 -46.36 14.33
C GLU A 267 -11.22 -46.92 15.53
N ASN A 268 -11.88 -46.03 16.28
CA ASN A 268 -12.60 -46.40 17.49
C ASN A 268 -13.81 -47.28 17.16
N ALA A 269 -14.31 -47.99 18.17
CA ALA A 269 -15.60 -48.64 18.05
C ALA A 269 -16.70 -47.57 17.98
N CYS A 270 -17.72 -47.82 17.16
CA CYS A 270 -18.84 -46.90 16.95
C CYS A 270 -20.16 -47.70 16.79
N ASP A 271 -21.25 -47.03 16.43
CA ASP A 271 -22.54 -47.65 16.08
C ASP A 271 -23.05 -46.98 14.80
N ASP A 272 -23.17 -47.73 13.70
CA ASP A 272 -23.59 -47.21 12.40
C ASP A 272 -25.12 -47.05 12.31
N GLN A 273 -25.82 -47.34 13.42
CA GLN A 273 -27.28 -47.37 13.60
C GLN A 273 -27.99 -48.37 12.69
N ALA A 274 -27.26 -49.11 11.87
CA ALA A 274 -27.81 -50.13 11.00
C ALA A 274 -27.94 -51.43 11.81
N THR A 275 -29.16 -51.72 12.26
CA THR A 275 -29.45 -52.98 12.98
C THR A 275 -29.11 -54.27 12.21
N CYS A 276 -28.73 -54.15 10.93
CA CYS A 276 -28.34 -55.21 10.02
C CYS A 276 -26.81 -55.46 9.96
N THR A 277 -26.00 -54.65 10.63
CA THR A 277 -24.54 -54.81 10.72
C THR A 277 -24.10 -55.21 12.14
N LYS A 278 -22.85 -55.63 12.29
CA LYS A 278 -22.22 -56.00 13.57
C LYS A 278 -20.75 -55.60 13.62
N ASP A 279 -20.23 -55.49 14.84
CA ASP A 279 -18.80 -55.21 15.12
C ASP A 279 -18.35 -53.88 14.49
N ASP A 280 -19.19 -52.88 14.62
CA ASP A 280 -19.06 -51.56 14.00
C ASP A 280 -17.78 -50.85 14.46
N LYS A 281 -17.04 -50.36 13.48
CA LYS A 281 -15.80 -49.63 13.67
C LYS A 281 -15.71 -48.46 12.73
N CYS A 282 -15.02 -47.45 13.23
CA CYS A 282 -14.69 -46.30 12.43
C CYS A 282 -13.69 -46.68 11.36
N HIS A 283 -14.03 -46.33 10.13
CA HIS A 283 -13.21 -46.53 8.97
C HIS A 283 -13.42 -45.34 8.03
N TYR A 284 -12.36 -44.54 7.88
CA TYR A 284 -12.38 -43.31 7.08
C TYR A 284 -13.54 -42.36 7.43
N GLY A 285 -13.75 -42.13 8.73
CA GLY A 285 -14.77 -41.22 9.23
C GLY A 285 -16.21 -41.73 9.09
N THR A 286 -16.40 -42.93 8.56
CA THR A 286 -17.70 -43.57 8.54
C THR A 286 -17.70 -44.69 9.56
N CYS A 287 -18.75 -44.77 10.36
CA CYS A 287 -19.00 -45.96 11.15
C CYS A 287 -19.49 -47.06 10.21
N ILE A 288 -18.73 -48.14 10.07
CA ILE A 288 -19.11 -49.30 9.26
C ILE A 288 -19.10 -50.56 10.11
N GLY A 289 -20.19 -51.31 10.05
CA GLY A 289 -20.24 -52.67 10.58
C GLY A 289 -20.12 -53.74 9.48
N THR A 290 -19.82 -54.96 9.90
CA THR A 290 -19.87 -56.13 9.03
C THR A 290 -21.32 -56.52 8.78
N GLU A 291 -21.75 -56.50 7.52
CA GLU A 291 -23.10 -56.88 7.14
C GLU A 291 -23.43 -58.31 7.61
N VAL A 292 -24.56 -58.46 8.30
CA VAL A 292 -25.15 -59.78 8.46
C VAL A 292 -25.81 -60.13 7.13
N TRP A 293 -25.18 -61.01 6.36
CA TRP A 293 -25.55 -61.37 4.99
C TRP A 293 -27.06 -61.39 4.72
N GLY A 294 -27.52 -60.48 3.84
CA GLY A 294 -28.90 -60.42 3.36
C GLY A 294 -29.88 -59.75 4.31
N SER A 295 -29.40 -58.99 5.30
CA SER A 295 -30.25 -58.32 6.30
C SER A 295 -30.33 -56.80 6.14
N CYS A 296 -29.38 -56.16 5.45
CA CYS A 296 -29.49 -54.74 5.17
C CYS A 296 -30.49 -54.49 4.02
N PRO A 297 -31.35 -53.45 4.14
CA PRO A 297 -32.24 -53.08 3.06
C PRO A 297 -31.42 -52.62 1.85
N ALA A 298 -31.86 -52.99 0.65
CA ALA A 298 -31.36 -52.34 -0.55
C ALA A 298 -31.74 -50.85 -0.49
N CYS A 299 -30.76 -49.98 -0.76
CA CYS A 299 -31.02 -48.55 -0.78
C CYS A 299 -31.99 -48.19 -1.90
N ASP A 300 -33.03 -47.42 -1.60
CA ASP A 300 -33.88 -46.85 -2.64
C ASP A 300 -33.23 -45.55 -3.11
N LEU A 301 -32.37 -45.64 -4.13
CA LEU A 301 -31.60 -44.51 -4.60
C LEU A 301 -32.37 -43.73 -5.66
N THR A 302 -32.54 -42.44 -5.42
CA THR A 302 -33.07 -41.47 -6.37
C THR A 302 -32.08 -40.32 -6.49
N PHE A 303 -31.83 -39.88 -7.72
CA PHE A 303 -30.91 -38.79 -8.00
C PHE A 303 -31.66 -37.57 -8.54
N ASP A 304 -31.15 -36.38 -8.24
CA ASP A 304 -31.58 -35.12 -8.84
C ASP A 304 -31.21 -35.09 -10.35
N ASP A 305 -31.92 -34.27 -11.12
CA ASP A 305 -31.66 -34.09 -12.56
C ASP A 305 -30.45 -33.16 -12.82
N HIS A 306 -29.92 -32.48 -11.79
CA HIS A 306 -28.76 -31.60 -11.89
C HIS A 306 -27.46 -32.34 -11.56
N THR A 307 -26.97 -33.14 -12.50
CA THR A 307 -25.70 -33.86 -12.34
C THR A 307 -24.68 -33.52 -13.41
N VAL A 308 -23.40 -33.55 -13.03
CA VAL A 308 -22.26 -33.36 -13.95
C VAL A 308 -21.22 -34.44 -13.76
N LYS A 309 -20.57 -34.83 -14.84
CA LYS A 309 -19.48 -35.78 -14.87
C LYS A 309 -18.18 -35.07 -15.20
N ILE A 310 -17.15 -35.28 -14.39
CA ILE A 310 -15.80 -34.78 -14.68
C ILE A 310 -15.27 -35.48 -15.94
N ASN A 311 -15.05 -34.73 -17.02
CA ASN A 311 -14.53 -35.26 -18.27
C ASN A 311 -13.06 -34.88 -18.52
N LYS A 312 -12.59 -33.80 -17.89
CA LYS A 312 -11.17 -33.46 -17.85
C LYS A 312 -10.76 -33.21 -16.42
N LEU A 313 -9.59 -33.71 -16.06
CA LEU A 313 -8.96 -33.49 -14.78
C LEU A 313 -7.45 -33.50 -15.04
N ARG A 314 -6.74 -32.59 -14.38
CA ARG A 314 -5.29 -32.52 -14.40
C ARG A 314 -4.79 -31.81 -13.16
N VAL A 315 -3.53 -32.01 -12.83
CA VAL A 315 -2.81 -31.21 -11.83
C VAL A 315 -2.74 -29.77 -12.34
N GLY A 316 -3.05 -28.83 -11.45
CA GLY A 316 -2.92 -27.41 -11.76
C GLY A 316 -1.47 -26.94 -11.73
N ASP A 317 -1.13 -25.95 -12.53
CA ASP A 317 0.20 -25.36 -12.51
C ASP A 317 0.38 -24.38 -11.34
N GLY A 318 1.40 -24.59 -10.51
CA GLY A 318 1.76 -23.68 -9.42
C GLY A 318 2.12 -22.27 -9.92
N GLY A 319 1.67 -21.24 -9.21
CA GLY A 319 1.94 -19.84 -9.56
C GLY A 319 1.13 -19.30 -10.73
N HIS A 320 -0.02 -19.92 -11.03
CA HIS A 320 -0.93 -19.46 -12.07
C HIS A 320 -2.37 -19.25 -11.54
N PRO A 321 -3.07 -18.16 -11.93
CA PRO A 321 -4.43 -17.90 -11.47
C PRO A 321 -5.41 -18.95 -12.01
N GLY A 322 -6.25 -19.50 -11.14
CA GLY A 322 -7.25 -20.52 -11.52
C GLY A 322 -6.68 -21.92 -11.70
N GLU A 323 -5.43 -22.14 -11.30
CA GLU A 323 -4.76 -23.45 -11.33
C GLU A 323 -4.60 -24.05 -9.92
N ALA A 324 -4.78 -23.24 -8.87
CA ALA A 324 -4.64 -23.66 -7.48
C ALA A 324 -5.67 -22.99 -6.57
N LEU A 325 -5.80 -23.49 -5.34
CA LEU A 325 -6.71 -22.97 -4.32
C LEU A 325 -5.93 -22.57 -3.07
N ASN A 326 -6.37 -21.47 -2.44
CA ASN A 326 -5.83 -21.06 -1.16
C ASN A 326 -6.51 -21.91 -0.07
N ILE A 327 -5.80 -22.93 0.41
CA ILE A 327 -6.32 -23.93 1.34
C ILE A 327 -6.17 -23.46 2.80
N ASP A 328 -5.08 -22.77 3.13
CA ASP A 328 -4.69 -22.34 4.48
C ASP A 328 -4.97 -20.87 4.80
N GLY A 329 -5.26 -20.06 3.79
CA GLY A 329 -5.43 -18.62 3.94
C GLY A 329 -4.12 -17.85 4.12
N ASP A 330 -2.95 -18.52 4.09
CA ASP A 330 -1.67 -17.85 4.33
C ASP A 330 -1.20 -17.13 3.06
N LEU A 331 -1.10 -15.81 3.12
CA LEU A 331 -0.59 -15.04 1.99
C LEU A 331 0.91 -15.31 1.73
N LYS A 332 1.65 -15.85 2.70
CA LYS A 332 3.08 -16.17 2.54
C LYS A 332 3.30 -17.38 1.64
N THR A 333 2.37 -18.32 1.58
CA THR A 333 2.43 -19.52 0.72
C THR A 333 1.98 -19.23 -0.71
N CYS A 334 1.50 -18.01 -0.99
CA CYS A 334 1.19 -17.59 -2.36
C CYS A 334 2.43 -17.54 -3.27
N SER A 335 2.20 -17.59 -4.58
CA SER A 335 3.27 -17.61 -5.58
C SER A 335 3.06 -16.44 -6.57
N PRO A 336 3.75 -15.29 -6.39
CA PRO A 336 4.81 -15.01 -5.42
C PRO A 336 4.30 -14.69 -4.01
N SER A 337 5.15 -14.96 -3.01
CA SER A 337 4.83 -14.80 -1.59
C SER A 337 4.31 -13.38 -1.27
N GLY A 338 3.21 -13.30 -0.55
CA GLY A 338 2.51 -12.07 -0.18
C GLY A 338 1.54 -11.54 -1.24
N ASN A 339 1.50 -12.12 -2.45
CA ASN A 339 0.56 -11.73 -3.50
C ASN A 339 -0.02 -12.92 -4.28
N CYS A 340 -1.26 -13.28 -3.93
CA CYS A 340 -1.99 -14.39 -4.55
C CYS A 340 -2.70 -13.99 -5.86
N GLU A 341 -2.62 -12.72 -6.30
CA GLU A 341 -3.23 -12.28 -7.56
C GLU A 341 -2.56 -12.92 -8.79
N LEU A 342 -1.28 -13.27 -8.67
CA LEU A 342 -0.51 -13.87 -9.76
C LEU A 342 -0.57 -15.40 -9.77
N GLY A 343 -1.09 -16.02 -8.72
CA GLY A 343 -1.20 -17.47 -8.60
C GLY A 343 -1.02 -17.98 -7.18
N LEU A 344 -1.41 -19.23 -6.99
CA LEU A 344 -1.30 -19.96 -5.73
C LEU A 344 -0.33 -21.13 -5.91
N ASP A 345 0.30 -21.58 -4.83
CA ASP A 345 1.15 -22.76 -4.92
C ASP A 345 0.30 -24.03 -5.09
N ASN A 346 0.86 -24.98 -5.82
CA ASN A 346 0.35 -26.34 -5.92
C ASN A 346 1.57 -27.24 -5.84
N SER A 347 1.80 -27.84 -4.68
CA SER A 347 3.01 -28.60 -4.41
C SER A 347 3.12 -29.83 -5.32
N LEU A 348 1.99 -30.29 -5.89
CA LEU A 348 1.96 -31.42 -6.82
C LEU A 348 2.46 -31.09 -8.24
N THR A 349 2.68 -29.81 -8.58
CA THR A 349 3.10 -29.37 -9.92
C THR A 349 4.35 -30.12 -10.42
N LEU A 350 5.31 -30.41 -9.52
CA LEU A 350 6.55 -31.12 -9.85
C LEU A 350 6.31 -32.55 -10.36
N ALA A 351 5.17 -33.15 -10.04
CA ALA A 351 4.75 -34.47 -10.49
C ALA A 351 3.61 -34.42 -11.53
N GLY A 352 3.16 -33.22 -11.92
CA GLY A 352 1.98 -32.99 -12.75
C GLY A 352 1.99 -33.77 -14.06
N ASP A 353 3.05 -33.65 -14.85
CA ASP A 353 3.15 -34.31 -16.17
C ASP A 353 2.91 -35.83 -16.13
N PHE A 354 3.43 -36.51 -15.09
CA PHE A 354 3.25 -37.96 -14.92
C PHE A 354 1.83 -38.31 -14.45
N ILE A 355 1.31 -37.54 -13.50
CA ILE A 355 -0.01 -37.75 -12.92
C ILE A 355 -1.09 -37.49 -13.98
N ASP A 356 -0.94 -36.44 -14.78
CA ASP A 356 -1.88 -36.03 -15.83
C ASP A 356 -2.05 -37.09 -16.91
N GLU A 357 -0.96 -37.73 -17.33
CA GLU A 357 -1.05 -38.84 -18.30
C GLU A 357 -1.87 -40.00 -17.72
N THR A 358 -1.65 -40.33 -16.45
CA THR A 358 -2.39 -41.40 -15.76
C THR A 358 -3.86 -41.04 -15.57
N ILE A 359 -4.17 -39.79 -15.18
CA ILE A 359 -5.54 -39.28 -15.03
C ILE A 359 -6.26 -39.30 -16.38
N ALA A 360 -5.62 -38.82 -17.44
CA ALA A 360 -6.20 -38.77 -18.78
C ALA A 360 -6.55 -40.17 -19.32
N GLN A 361 -5.68 -41.16 -19.08
CA GLN A 361 -5.97 -42.56 -19.43
C GLN A 361 -7.18 -43.13 -18.68
N ASN A 362 -7.31 -42.82 -17.38
CA ASN A 362 -8.42 -43.30 -16.57
C ASN A 362 -9.76 -42.61 -16.90
N LEU A 363 -9.74 -41.31 -17.25
CA LEU A 363 -10.95 -40.57 -17.61
C LEU A 363 -11.50 -40.85 -19.02
N THR A 364 -10.67 -41.39 -19.91
CA THR A 364 -11.02 -41.68 -21.30
C THR A 364 -11.34 -43.14 -21.56
N ASN A 365 -10.99 -44.04 -20.66
CA ASN A 365 -11.28 -45.47 -20.80
C ASN A 365 -12.66 -45.79 -20.18
N ALA A 366 -13.68 -45.99 -21.01
CA ALA A 366 -15.03 -46.37 -20.55
C ALA A 366 -15.07 -47.67 -19.73
N GLY A 367 -14.03 -48.52 -19.83
CA GLY A 367 -13.88 -49.74 -19.04
C GLY A 367 -13.16 -49.57 -17.71
N ASN A 368 -12.72 -48.36 -17.34
CA ASN A 368 -12.05 -48.08 -16.06
C ASN A 368 -12.90 -47.11 -15.21
N PRO A 369 -13.21 -47.42 -13.94
CA PRO A 369 -14.38 -46.91 -13.22
C PRO A 369 -14.19 -45.54 -12.54
N LEU A 370 -13.18 -44.76 -12.89
CA LEU A 370 -12.99 -43.43 -12.28
C LEU A 370 -13.80 -42.37 -13.03
N ILE A 371 -15.12 -42.49 -12.94
CA ILE A 371 -16.05 -41.44 -13.36
C ILE A 371 -16.63 -40.80 -12.11
N PHE A 372 -16.10 -39.63 -11.77
CA PHE A 372 -16.66 -38.77 -10.72
C PHE A 372 -17.88 -38.04 -11.27
N VAL A 373 -19.04 -38.34 -10.71
CA VAL A 373 -20.29 -37.65 -11.00
C VAL A 373 -20.70 -36.86 -9.78
N ALA A 374 -20.87 -35.56 -9.95
CA ALA A 374 -21.36 -34.66 -8.93
C ALA A 374 -22.86 -34.43 -9.10
N GLU A 375 -23.61 -34.56 -8.02
CA GLU A 375 -25.04 -34.29 -7.95
C GLU A 375 -25.29 -33.06 -7.10
N PHE A 376 -25.97 -32.08 -7.69
CA PHE A 376 -26.43 -30.89 -7.01
C PHE A 376 -27.84 -31.17 -6.47
N VAL A 377 -27.97 -31.35 -5.16
CA VAL A 377 -29.27 -31.68 -4.53
C VAL A 377 -30.05 -30.38 -4.33
N ASP A 378 -31.20 -30.25 -5.02
CA ASP A 378 -32.07 -29.07 -4.94
C ASP A 378 -31.28 -27.73 -5.04
N PRO A 379 -30.52 -27.49 -6.13
CA PRO A 379 -29.58 -26.38 -6.21
C PRO A 379 -30.26 -25.03 -6.00
N ASN A 380 -29.66 -24.21 -5.14
CA ASN A 380 -30.14 -22.87 -4.87
C ASN A 380 -29.28 -21.82 -5.61
N LEU A 381 -29.91 -20.98 -6.43
CA LEU A 381 -29.24 -19.93 -7.21
C LEU A 381 -29.21 -18.56 -6.51
N ASP A 382 -29.80 -18.44 -5.32
CA ASP A 382 -29.89 -17.19 -4.54
C ASP A 382 -28.76 -17.08 -3.48
N GLY A 383 -27.68 -17.87 -3.61
CA GLY A 383 -26.54 -17.85 -2.70
C GLY A 383 -26.73 -18.63 -1.38
N LYS A 384 -27.88 -19.29 -1.17
CA LYS A 384 -28.07 -20.17 0.00
C LYS A 384 -27.32 -21.48 -0.19
N SER A 385 -26.83 -22.03 0.92
CA SER A 385 -26.14 -23.33 0.90
C SER A 385 -27.10 -24.47 0.54
N PHE A 386 -26.58 -25.44 -0.21
CA PHE A 386 -27.21 -26.73 -0.53
C PHE A 386 -26.14 -27.84 -0.56
N THR A 387 -26.57 -29.08 -0.80
CA THR A 387 -25.67 -30.24 -0.78
C THR A 387 -25.17 -30.60 -2.17
N LEU A 388 -23.85 -30.83 -2.30
CA LEU A 388 -23.21 -31.44 -3.45
C LEU A 388 -22.71 -32.83 -3.07
N ASN A 389 -23.24 -33.87 -3.69
CA ASN A 389 -22.78 -35.24 -3.51
C ASN A 389 -21.78 -35.61 -4.60
N LEU A 390 -20.76 -36.41 -4.28
CA LEU A 390 -19.83 -36.96 -5.25
C LEU A 390 -19.91 -38.48 -5.27
N TYR A 391 -20.00 -39.06 -6.47
CA TYR A 391 -20.16 -40.49 -6.69
C TYR A 391 -19.10 -41.05 -7.63
N TYR A 392 -18.66 -42.27 -7.32
CA TYR A 392 -18.05 -43.19 -8.28
C TYR A 392 -19.13 -43.85 -9.12
N ALA A 393 -19.08 -43.64 -10.42
CA ALA A 393 -20.02 -44.25 -11.35
C ALA A 393 -19.28 -44.90 -12.53
N TRP A 394 -20.01 -45.64 -13.36
CA TRP A 394 -19.52 -46.14 -14.65
C TRP A 394 -20.59 -45.95 -15.71
N LEU A 395 -20.18 -45.97 -16.99
CA LEU A 395 -21.11 -45.83 -18.11
C LEU A 395 -22.17 -46.93 -18.06
N ALA A 396 -23.45 -46.55 -18.15
CA ALA A 396 -24.53 -47.50 -18.03
C ALA A 396 -24.63 -48.41 -19.28
N ASP A 397 -25.01 -49.67 -19.07
CA ASP A 397 -25.14 -50.66 -20.16
C ASP A 397 -26.26 -50.29 -21.15
N GLU A 398 -27.17 -49.40 -20.74
CA GLU A 398 -28.25 -48.84 -21.55
C GLU A 398 -27.75 -47.90 -22.66
N ASN A 399 -26.55 -47.32 -22.52
CA ASN A 399 -25.97 -46.37 -23.47
C ASN A 399 -24.45 -46.60 -23.69
N PRO A 400 -24.04 -47.80 -24.14
CA PRO A 400 -22.64 -48.21 -24.18
C PRO A 400 -21.80 -47.45 -25.22
N ASP A 401 -22.45 -46.87 -26.23
CA ASP A 401 -21.81 -46.10 -27.32
C ASP A 401 -21.73 -44.59 -27.03
N CYS A 402 -22.17 -44.14 -25.85
CA CYS A 402 -22.19 -42.72 -25.49
C CYS A 402 -20.78 -42.16 -25.33
N ASP A 403 -20.50 -41.01 -25.94
CA ASP A 403 -19.18 -40.38 -25.83
C ASP A 403 -19.02 -39.65 -24.50
N ILE A 404 -18.37 -40.31 -23.54
CA ILE A 404 -18.11 -39.81 -22.18
C ILE A 404 -17.23 -38.55 -22.11
N GLN A 405 -16.71 -38.06 -23.24
CA GLN A 405 -15.90 -36.85 -23.35
C GLN A 405 -16.65 -35.65 -23.90
N SER A 406 -17.82 -35.85 -24.54
CA SER A 406 -18.54 -34.77 -25.22
C SER A 406 -20.08 -34.83 -25.12
N GLU A 407 -20.66 -35.96 -24.72
CA GLU A 407 -22.11 -36.17 -24.65
C GLU A 407 -22.63 -36.26 -23.21
N GLU A 408 -23.93 -36.02 -23.05
CA GLU A 408 -24.66 -36.23 -21.79
C GLU A 408 -25.03 -37.72 -21.66
N CYS A 409 -24.21 -38.47 -20.92
CA CYS A 409 -24.37 -39.92 -20.75
C CYS A 409 -25.12 -40.28 -19.45
N LEU A 410 -25.73 -41.47 -19.46
CA LEU A 410 -26.24 -42.14 -18.27
C LEU A 410 -25.11 -42.94 -17.60
N TYR A 411 -25.01 -42.80 -16.28
CA TYR A 411 -24.03 -43.47 -15.45
C TYR A 411 -24.70 -44.20 -14.29
N ASN A 412 -24.17 -45.37 -13.96
CA ASN A 412 -24.63 -46.22 -12.87
C ASN A 412 -23.81 -45.94 -11.62
N ALA A 413 -24.48 -45.50 -10.54
CA ALA A 413 -23.86 -45.32 -9.23
C ALA A 413 -24.02 -46.59 -8.40
N SER A 414 -22.89 -47.17 -7.97
CA SER A 414 -22.87 -48.35 -7.09
C SER A 414 -23.43 -48.03 -5.71
N ASN A 415 -24.03 -49.04 -5.08
CA ASN A 415 -24.34 -49.04 -3.65
C ASN A 415 -23.11 -48.80 -2.76
N LEU A 416 -21.88 -49.05 -3.25
CA LEU A 416 -20.63 -48.76 -2.54
C LEU A 416 -20.41 -47.27 -2.26
N ASN A 417 -21.08 -46.37 -2.99
CA ASN A 417 -21.02 -44.93 -2.72
C ASN A 417 -21.80 -44.53 -1.46
N PHE A 418 -22.52 -45.46 -0.85
CA PHE A 418 -23.46 -45.20 0.23
C PHE A 418 -23.07 -46.02 1.45
N ASN A 419 -23.26 -45.42 2.62
CA ASN A 419 -23.15 -46.16 3.87
C ASN A 419 -24.39 -47.08 4.08
N PRO A 420 -24.39 -47.95 5.10
CA PRO A 420 -25.55 -48.83 5.40
C PRO A 420 -26.88 -48.11 5.67
N LEU A 421 -26.86 -46.79 5.90
CA LEU A 421 -28.05 -45.93 6.04
C LEU A 421 -28.43 -45.21 4.74
N CYS A 422 -27.83 -45.60 3.61
CA CYS A 422 -28.08 -45.04 2.28
C CYS A 422 -27.73 -43.56 2.14
N LYS A 423 -26.81 -43.05 2.96
CA LYS A 423 -26.24 -41.70 2.78
C LYS A 423 -25.00 -41.76 1.89
N PRO A 424 -24.83 -40.83 0.94
CA PRO A 424 -23.59 -40.72 0.16
C PRO A 424 -22.37 -40.57 1.07
N GLN A 425 -21.26 -41.21 0.71
CA GLN A 425 -20.02 -41.15 1.48
C GLN A 425 -19.31 -39.79 1.38
N VAL A 426 -19.47 -39.07 0.27
CA VAL A 426 -18.84 -37.76 0.04
C VAL A 426 -19.90 -36.70 -0.21
N GLN A 427 -19.98 -35.72 0.69
CA GLN A 427 -20.98 -34.65 0.64
C GLN A 427 -20.38 -33.30 1.06
N PHE A 428 -20.59 -32.26 0.24
CA PHE A 428 -20.34 -30.87 0.62
C PHE A 428 -21.67 -30.16 0.88
N VAL A 429 -22.08 -30.13 2.14
CA VAL A 429 -23.36 -29.54 2.59
C VAL A 429 -23.39 -28.00 2.57
N ASN A 430 -22.23 -27.38 2.38
CA ASN A 430 -22.04 -25.94 2.37
C ASN A 430 -21.90 -25.37 0.95
N THR A 431 -22.32 -26.11 -0.07
CA THR A 431 -22.17 -25.69 -1.47
C THR A 431 -23.03 -24.47 -1.75
N LYS A 432 -22.47 -23.45 -2.41
CA LYS A 432 -23.15 -22.20 -2.77
C LYS A 432 -22.93 -21.87 -4.23
N ILE A 433 -23.94 -21.25 -4.83
CA ILE A 433 -23.86 -20.62 -6.15
C ILE A 433 -24.16 -19.12 -5.98
N ASP A 434 -23.19 -18.28 -6.33
CA ASP A 434 -23.34 -16.82 -6.39
C ASP A 434 -23.06 -16.35 -7.82
N GLY A 435 -24.12 -15.97 -8.53
CA GLY A 435 -24.05 -15.70 -9.97
C GLY A 435 -23.72 -16.95 -10.78
N ASP A 436 -22.49 -17.03 -11.30
CA ASP A 436 -21.93 -18.19 -11.98
C ASP A 436 -20.84 -18.90 -11.15
N LYS A 437 -20.42 -18.33 -10.02
CA LYS A 437 -19.40 -18.93 -9.15
C LYS A 437 -20.03 -19.99 -8.25
N VAL A 438 -19.40 -21.16 -8.22
CA VAL A 438 -19.72 -22.28 -7.33
C VAL A 438 -18.58 -22.43 -6.32
N THR A 439 -18.93 -22.54 -5.05
CA THR A 439 -17.98 -22.87 -3.98
C THR A 439 -18.53 -24.02 -3.18
N ALA A 440 -17.72 -25.03 -2.90
CA ALA A 440 -18.08 -26.16 -2.05
C ALA A 440 -16.90 -26.56 -1.17
N GLY A 441 -17.20 -27.13 -0.01
CA GLY A 441 -16.18 -27.59 0.92
C GLY A 441 -15.43 -26.45 1.60
N GLY A 442 -14.19 -26.70 2.02
CA GLY A 442 -13.39 -25.80 2.83
C GLY A 442 -12.59 -26.58 3.86
N SER A 443 -12.10 -25.86 4.85
CA SER A 443 -11.11 -26.38 5.81
C SER A 443 -11.56 -27.58 6.64
N GLY A 444 -12.83 -27.65 7.03
CA GLY A 444 -13.42 -28.83 7.70
C GLY A 444 -14.01 -29.87 6.76
N SER A 445 -13.82 -29.72 5.45
CA SER A 445 -14.29 -30.69 4.48
C SER A 445 -13.19 -31.68 4.15
N ILE A 446 -13.57 -32.93 3.95
CA ILE A 446 -12.66 -34.02 3.63
C ILE A 446 -13.18 -34.76 2.40
N PHE A 447 -12.25 -35.29 1.63
CA PHE A 447 -12.56 -36.06 0.45
C PHE A 447 -11.75 -37.36 0.48
N PRO A 448 -12.30 -38.43 1.09
CA PRO A 448 -11.72 -39.76 1.00
C PRO A 448 -11.92 -40.30 -0.42
N PHE A 449 -10.86 -40.87 -0.99
CA PHE A 449 -10.90 -41.52 -2.27
C PHE A 449 -10.13 -42.84 -2.25
N LYS A 450 -10.73 -43.86 -2.86
CA LYS A 450 -10.15 -45.19 -3.01
C LYS A 450 -9.92 -45.51 -4.48
N MET A 451 -8.70 -45.89 -4.83
CA MET A 451 -8.31 -46.37 -6.15
C MET A 451 -7.94 -47.84 -6.06
N SER A 452 -8.72 -48.70 -6.73
CA SER A 452 -8.40 -50.12 -6.89
C SER A 452 -7.67 -50.34 -8.21
N PHE A 453 -6.55 -51.07 -8.15
CA PHE A 453 -5.71 -51.35 -9.31
C PHE A 453 -5.89 -52.79 -9.80
N SER A 454 -5.58 -53.03 -11.07
CA SER A 454 -5.71 -54.35 -11.73
C SER A 454 -4.86 -55.45 -11.08
N ASN A 455 -3.83 -55.08 -10.33
CA ASN A 455 -2.99 -56.00 -9.55
C ASN A 455 -3.65 -56.45 -8.22
N GLY A 456 -4.87 -55.99 -7.94
CA GLY A 456 -5.62 -56.30 -6.71
C GLY A 456 -5.17 -55.51 -5.48
N LYS A 457 -4.33 -54.48 -5.66
CA LYS A 457 -4.01 -53.52 -4.60
C LYS A 457 -5.00 -52.36 -4.62
N ASP A 458 -5.31 -51.87 -3.44
CA ASP A 458 -6.05 -50.62 -3.25
C ASP A 458 -5.09 -49.54 -2.73
N ALA A 459 -5.29 -48.31 -3.18
CA ALA A 459 -4.74 -47.10 -2.58
C ALA A 459 -5.89 -46.26 -2.04
N GLU A 460 -5.74 -45.75 -0.84
CA GLU A 460 -6.74 -44.90 -0.21
C GLU A 460 -6.06 -43.60 0.19
N ILE A 461 -6.58 -42.48 -0.30
CA ILE A 461 -6.10 -41.14 0.02
C ILE A 461 -7.25 -40.35 0.57
N VAL A 462 -6.96 -39.54 1.56
CA VAL A 462 -7.90 -38.59 2.15
C VAL A 462 -7.33 -37.22 1.88
N MET A 463 -8.07 -36.40 1.15
CA MET A 463 -7.77 -35.00 0.99
C MET A 463 -8.43 -34.21 2.11
N TYR A 464 -7.62 -33.57 2.94
CA TYR A 464 -8.07 -32.67 4.01
C TYR A 464 -8.32 -31.27 3.45
N ALA A 465 -9.11 -30.47 4.16
CA ALA A 465 -9.50 -29.12 3.74
C ALA A 465 -10.01 -29.07 2.28
N ALA A 466 -10.71 -30.13 1.86
CA ALA A 466 -11.16 -30.33 0.49
C ALA A 466 -12.11 -29.21 0.07
N ARG A 467 -11.75 -28.48 -0.97
CA ARG A 467 -12.43 -27.28 -1.45
C ARG A 467 -12.58 -27.33 -2.95
N MET A 468 -13.71 -26.85 -3.43
CA MET A 468 -13.98 -26.63 -4.84
C MET A 468 -14.28 -25.16 -5.07
N GLU A 469 -13.62 -24.56 -6.05
CA GLU A 469 -14.07 -23.31 -6.67
C GLU A 469 -14.23 -23.51 -8.17
N ALA A 470 -15.42 -23.20 -8.68
CA ALA A 470 -15.73 -23.42 -10.07
C ALA A 470 -16.67 -22.35 -10.63
N THR A 471 -16.81 -22.35 -11.95
CA THR A 471 -17.74 -21.51 -12.70
C THR A 471 -18.72 -22.40 -13.45
N LEU A 472 -20.00 -22.10 -13.33
CA LEU A 472 -21.06 -22.71 -14.12
C LEU A 472 -20.89 -22.34 -15.60
N VAL A 473 -20.78 -23.34 -16.45
CA VAL A 473 -20.84 -23.17 -17.90
C VAL A 473 -22.30 -23.21 -18.33
N LYS A 474 -22.77 -22.18 -19.03
CA LYS A 474 -24.15 -22.05 -19.50
C LYS A 474 -24.22 -21.80 -21.00
N GLU A 475 -25.17 -22.43 -21.67
CA GLU A 475 -25.61 -22.06 -23.02
C GLU A 475 -27.06 -21.54 -22.95
N GLY A 476 -27.22 -20.22 -23.02
CA GLY A 476 -28.50 -19.57 -22.73
C GLY A 476 -28.89 -19.76 -21.25
N ASP A 477 -30.11 -20.24 -21.01
CA ASP A 477 -30.60 -20.56 -19.66
C ASP A 477 -30.24 -22.00 -19.21
N LYS A 478 -29.63 -22.80 -20.09
CA LYS A 478 -29.29 -24.20 -19.79
C LYS A 478 -27.91 -24.29 -19.17
N PHE A 479 -27.83 -24.97 -18.04
CA PHE A 479 -26.57 -25.42 -17.45
C PHE A 479 -25.94 -26.51 -18.35
N THR A 480 -24.73 -26.27 -18.82
CA THR A 480 -24.03 -27.14 -19.78
C THR A 480 -22.69 -27.64 -19.28
N GLY A 481 -22.35 -27.40 -18.01
CA GLY A 481 -21.15 -27.96 -17.40
C GLY A 481 -20.57 -27.11 -16.29
N LEU A 482 -19.45 -27.55 -15.75
CA LEU A 482 -18.73 -26.89 -14.66
C LEU A 482 -17.24 -26.84 -15.00
N LYS A 483 -16.57 -25.73 -14.73
CA LYS A 483 -15.11 -25.63 -14.88
C LYS A 483 -14.51 -25.01 -13.64
N GLY A 484 -13.49 -25.62 -13.07
CA GLY A 484 -12.93 -25.09 -11.83
C GLY A 484 -11.69 -25.81 -11.35
N VAL A 485 -11.41 -25.58 -10.08
CA VAL A 485 -10.32 -26.19 -9.34
C VAL A 485 -10.92 -26.92 -8.15
N PHE A 486 -10.47 -28.14 -7.93
CA PHE A 486 -10.72 -28.93 -6.75
C PHE A 486 -9.39 -29.17 -6.06
N GLY A 487 -9.27 -28.82 -4.79
CA GLY A 487 -8.01 -28.90 -4.08
C GLY A 487 -8.18 -29.09 -2.59
N GLY A 488 -7.07 -29.28 -1.91
CA GLY A 488 -7.00 -29.55 -0.48
C GLY A 488 -5.59 -29.97 -0.12
N ALA A 489 -5.42 -30.74 0.93
CA ALA A 489 -4.12 -31.15 1.44
C ALA A 489 -4.01 -32.66 1.60
N VAL A 490 -2.84 -33.21 1.28
CA VAL A 490 -2.52 -34.64 1.46
C VAL A 490 -1.13 -34.80 2.06
N THR A 491 -0.87 -35.91 2.75
CA THR A 491 0.45 -36.16 3.33
C THR A 491 1.39 -36.88 2.36
N HIS A 492 2.70 -36.78 2.59
CA HIS A 492 3.70 -37.56 1.87
C HIS A 492 3.44 -39.08 1.95
N GLU A 493 2.95 -39.56 3.10
CA GLU A 493 2.69 -40.98 3.31
C GLU A 493 1.59 -41.47 2.36
N GLN A 494 0.44 -40.79 2.34
CA GLN A 494 -0.69 -41.12 1.47
C GLN A 494 -0.29 -41.13 -0.01
N LEU A 495 0.47 -40.12 -0.45
CA LEU A 495 0.91 -40.04 -1.85
C LEU A 495 1.86 -41.20 -2.22
N LYS A 496 2.79 -41.55 -1.31
CA LYS A 496 3.71 -42.69 -1.52
C LYS A 496 2.98 -44.03 -1.52
N GLU A 497 1.98 -44.22 -0.67
CA GLU A 497 1.16 -45.43 -0.66
C GLU A 497 0.40 -45.60 -1.97
N MET A 498 -0.19 -44.52 -2.48
CA MET A 498 -0.82 -44.53 -3.80
C MET A 498 0.16 -44.91 -4.90
N ILE A 499 1.33 -44.26 -4.96
CA ILE A 499 2.34 -44.56 -5.98
C ILE A 499 2.77 -46.04 -5.95
N LYS A 500 2.89 -46.64 -4.75
CA LYS A 500 3.27 -48.06 -4.59
C LYS A 500 2.15 -49.05 -4.93
N ALA A 501 0.89 -48.59 -4.98
CA ALA A 501 -0.24 -49.41 -5.36
C ALA A 501 -0.40 -49.49 -6.89
N ILE A 502 0.00 -48.45 -7.62
CA ILE A 502 -0.01 -48.41 -9.08
C ILE A 502 0.85 -49.56 -9.64
N PRO A 503 0.32 -50.37 -10.58
CA PRO A 503 1.11 -51.43 -11.22
C PRO A 503 2.26 -50.82 -12.02
N GLU A 504 3.48 -51.37 -11.87
CA GLU A 504 4.71 -50.83 -12.48
C GLU A 504 4.62 -50.64 -14.00
N GLU A 505 3.78 -51.41 -14.69
CA GLU A 505 3.55 -51.31 -16.14
C GLU A 505 2.87 -50.00 -16.59
N TYR A 506 2.18 -49.30 -15.67
CA TYR A 506 1.59 -47.98 -15.93
C TYR A 506 2.50 -46.82 -15.53
N ILE A 507 3.66 -47.11 -14.93
CA ILE A 507 4.59 -46.08 -14.48
C ILE A 507 5.69 -45.94 -15.55
N PRO A 508 5.78 -44.79 -16.25
CA PRO A 508 6.73 -44.60 -17.35
C PRO A 508 8.18 -44.43 -16.86
N VAL A 509 8.40 -44.30 -15.54
CA VAL A 509 9.69 -44.05 -14.89
C VAL A 509 9.89 -44.96 -13.68
N ASP A 510 11.10 -44.96 -13.12
CA ASP A 510 11.41 -45.74 -11.92
C ASP A 510 10.60 -45.26 -10.70
N VAL A 511 9.91 -46.18 -10.03
CA VAL A 511 9.08 -45.88 -8.85
C VAL A 511 9.88 -45.18 -7.75
N ASN A 512 11.15 -45.56 -7.53
CA ASN A 512 11.96 -44.93 -6.49
C ASN A 512 12.32 -43.48 -6.84
N LEU A 513 12.41 -43.15 -8.13
CA LEU A 513 12.61 -41.75 -8.55
C LEU A 513 11.38 -40.92 -8.20
N ILE A 514 10.16 -41.41 -8.48
CA ILE A 514 8.92 -40.71 -8.11
C ILE A 514 8.81 -40.58 -6.59
N LEU A 515 9.08 -41.64 -5.84
CA LEU A 515 9.06 -41.58 -4.37
C LEU A 515 10.05 -40.54 -3.82
N THR A 516 11.25 -40.45 -4.44
CA THR A 516 12.23 -39.41 -4.08
C THR A 516 11.74 -38.02 -4.46
N MET A 517 11.03 -37.86 -5.58
CA MET A 517 10.42 -36.57 -5.93
C MET A 517 9.37 -36.17 -4.92
N VAL A 518 8.51 -37.10 -4.50
CA VAL A 518 7.52 -36.88 -3.44
C VAL A 518 8.20 -36.47 -2.15
N ASP A 519 9.30 -37.11 -1.74
CA ASP A 519 10.08 -36.71 -0.55
C ASP A 519 10.60 -35.26 -0.58
N ASN A 520 10.72 -34.65 -1.77
CA ASN A 520 11.20 -33.29 -1.95
C ASN A 520 10.07 -32.28 -2.20
N ILE A 521 8.81 -32.71 -2.19
CA ILE A 521 7.69 -31.77 -2.25
C ILE A 521 7.64 -31.02 -0.90
N PRO A 522 7.55 -29.68 -0.91
CA PRO A 522 7.42 -28.92 0.33
C PRO A 522 6.11 -29.27 1.05
N LEU A 523 6.19 -29.41 2.37
CA LEU A 523 5.01 -29.45 3.23
C LEU A 523 4.70 -28.01 3.65
N ASP A 524 3.65 -27.47 3.08
CA ASP A 524 3.23 -26.07 3.16
C ASP A 524 1.94 -25.89 3.98
N ILE A 525 1.25 -26.98 4.29
CA ILE A 525 0.02 -27.01 5.07
C ILE A 525 0.31 -27.65 6.43
N ASP A 526 -0.05 -26.98 7.51
CA ASP A 526 -0.03 -27.51 8.88
C ASP A 526 -1.39 -28.17 9.18
N LEU A 527 -1.50 -29.49 9.11
CA LEU A 527 -2.75 -30.22 9.30
C LEU A 527 -3.06 -30.47 10.78
N ASP A 528 -2.09 -30.38 11.68
CA ASP A 528 -2.27 -30.73 13.10
C ASP A 528 -2.13 -29.55 14.08
N GLY A 529 -1.68 -28.39 13.59
CA GLY A 529 -1.64 -27.12 14.31
C GLY A 529 -0.44 -26.94 15.22
N ASP A 530 0.63 -27.71 14.99
CA ASP A 530 1.86 -27.59 15.75
C ASP A 530 2.80 -26.48 15.25
N GLY A 531 2.48 -25.88 14.10
CA GLY A 531 3.21 -24.80 13.45
C GLY A 531 4.25 -25.27 12.42
N ASP A 532 4.43 -26.58 12.25
CA ASP A 532 5.24 -27.19 11.19
C ASP A 532 4.33 -27.73 10.07
N GLY A 533 4.74 -27.57 8.81
CA GLY A 533 3.99 -28.14 7.69
C GLY A 533 4.13 -29.67 7.65
N ASP A 534 3.01 -30.39 7.63
CA ASP A 534 2.90 -31.86 7.55
C ASP A 534 2.00 -32.35 6.38
N GLY A 535 1.33 -31.42 5.71
CA GLY A 535 0.54 -31.60 4.50
C GLY A 535 1.09 -30.82 3.30
N MET A 536 0.78 -31.32 2.11
CA MET A 536 1.06 -30.65 0.84
C MET A 536 -0.24 -30.13 0.24
N SER A 537 -0.26 -28.86 -0.17
CA SER A 537 -1.35 -28.31 -0.96
C SER A 537 -1.39 -28.96 -2.34
N ILE A 538 -2.54 -29.52 -2.70
CA ILE A 538 -2.77 -30.10 -4.01
C ILE A 538 -3.99 -29.48 -4.66
N ALA A 539 -3.90 -29.21 -5.95
CA ALA A 539 -4.99 -28.72 -6.74
C ALA A 539 -5.10 -29.47 -8.07
N LEU A 540 -6.33 -29.80 -8.42
CA LEU A 540 -6.71 -30.43 -9.68
C LEU A 540 -7.66 -29.50 -10.42
N VAL A 541 -7.28 -29.11 -11.63
CA VAL A 541 -8.15 -28.37 -12.54
C VAL A 541 -9.05 -29.34 -13.25
N PHE A 542 -10.34 -29.05 -13.27
CA PHE A 542 -11.34 -29.91 -13.88
C PHE A 542 -12.27 -29.18 -14.82
N GLU A 543 -12.79 -29.94 -15.79
CA GLU A 543 -13.98 -29.61 -16.54
C GLU A 543 -14.98 -30.76 -16.39
N ALA A 544 -16.25 -30.42 -16.34
CA ALA A 544 -17.34 -31.36 -16.21
C ALA A 544 -18.46 -31.03 -17.19
N LEU A 545 -19.10 -32.08 -17.70
CA LEU A 545 -20.22 -32.01 -18.63
C LEU A 545 -21.50 -32.53 -17.98
N PRO A 546 -22.68 -32.22 -18.52
CA PRO A 546 -23.94 -32.75 -18.00
C PRO A 546 -23.94 -34.27 -18.01
N ALA A 547 -24.57 -34.86 -17.00
CA ALA A 547 -24.68 -36.31 -16.86
C ALA A 547 -26.08 -36.69 -16.36
N LYS A 548 -26.36 -37.99 -16.37
CA LYS A 548 -27.49 -38.58 -15.67
C LYS A 548 -27.02 -39.71 -14.79
N LEU A 549 -27.66 -39.88 -13.64
CA LEU A 549 -27.40 -40.97 -12.71
C LEU A 549 -28.57 -41.95 -12.67
N ALA A 550 -28.23 -43.24 -12.58
CA ALA A 550 -29.16 -44.32 -12.28
C ALA A 550 -28.62 -45.19 -11.13
N PRO A 551 -29.53 -45.75 -10.33
CA PRO A 551 -29.16 -46.75 -9.32
C PRO A 551 -28.60 -48.00 -9.97
N TYR A 552 -27.54 -48.56 -9.38
CA TYR A 552 -27.08 -49.90 -9.69
C TYR A 552 -27.08 -50.80 -8.46
N TYR A 553 -27.81 -51.91 -8.56
CA TYR A 553 -27.94 -52.92 -7.52
C TYR A 553 -27.13 -54.16 -7.92
N TYR A 554 -26.11 -54.49 -7.12
CA TYR A 554 -25.32 -55.72 -7.29
C TYR A 554 -26.09 -56.99 -6.92
#